data_AF-A0A1X7UD02-F1
#
_entry.id   AF-A0A1X7UD02-F1
#
_cell.length_a   1.000
_cell.length_b   1.000
_cell.length_c   1.000
_cell.angle_alpha   90.00
_cell.angle_beta   90.00
_cell.angle_gamma   90.00
#
_symmetry.space_group_name_H-M   'P 1'
#
loop_
_entity.id
_entity.type
_entity.pdbx_description
1 polymer ?
#
loop_
_entity_poly.entity_id
_entity_poly.type
_entity_poly.pdbx_seq_one_letter_code
_entity_poly.pdbx_strand_id
1 'polypeptide(L)'
;MTEFYTGLQYYDVYETLFSLLKVKVKESITRKCTIKDEILLTLVKLKLGLTNQDIAYCTGINVNKVSPIFQRWLDIMYREFRQLIAWPERERLYETLPVTFKKHYFDLICQY
;
A
#
# COMPACT_ATOMS: atom_id res chain seq x y z
N MET A 1 -16.72 -2.40 8.80
CA MET A 1 -16.43 -2.80 7.40
C MET A 1 -15.08 -2.25 6.95
N THR A 2 -14.84 -0.94 7.02
CA THR A 2 -13.58 -0.29 6.59
C THR A 2 -12.34 -0.89 7.26
N GLU A 3 -12.33 -1.02 8.59
CA GLU A 3 -11.18 -1.54 9.34
C GLU A 3 -10.77 -2.96 8.94
N PHE A 4 -11.73 -3.87 8.76
CA PHE A 4 -11.44 -5.24 8.36
C PHE A 4 -10.77 -5.30 6.99
N TYR A 5 -11.31 -4.54 6.03
CA TYR A 5 -10.86 -4.56 4.65
C TYR A 5 -9.58 -3.75 4.42
N THR A 6 -9.43 -2.57 5.02
CA THR A 6 -8.31 -1.65 4.72
C THR A 6 -7.32 -1.49 5.87
N GLY A 7 -7.67 -1.93 7.08
CA GLY A 7 -6.92 -1.62 8.30
C GLY A 7 -7.14 -0.21 8.84
N LEU A 8 -7.97 0.61 8.18
CA LEU A 8 -8.26 1.99 8.64
C LEU A 8 -9.42 1.98 9.63
N GLN A 9 -9.16 2.48 10.83
CA GLN A 9 -10.13 2.53 11.93
C GLN A 9 -11.38 3.35 11.57
N TYR A 10 -11.21 4.44 10.81
CA TYR A 10 -12.30 5.35 10.45
C TYR A 10 -12.37 5.57 8.94
N TYR A 11 -13.59 5.67 8.41
CA TYR A 11 -13.81 5.91 6.98
C TYR A 11 -13.29 7.29 6.52
N ASP A 12 -13.32 8.30 7.39
CA ASP A 12 -12.83 9.63 7.06
C ASP A 12 -11.31 9.66 6.78
N VAL A 13 -10.56 8.72 7.37
CA VAL A 13 -9.13 8.54 7.07
C VAL A 13 -8.97 8.06 5.62
N TYR A 14 -9.86 7.16 5.16
CA TYR A 14 -9.86 6.70 3.79
C TYR A 14 -10.24 7.84 2.81
N GLU A 15 -11.21 8.69 3.15
CA GLU A 15 -11.56 9.85 2.32
C GLU A 15 -10.42 10.86 2.23
N THR A 16 -9.73 11.11 3.35
CA THR A 16 -8.55 11.97 3.40
C THR A 16 -7.43 11.41 2.52
N LEU A 17 -7.17 10.11 2.61
CA LEU A 17 -6.22 9.40 1.76
C LEU A 17 -6.56 9.53 0.28
N PHE A 18 -7.83 9.29 -0.08
CA PHE A 18 -8.30 9.43 -1.45
C PHE A 18 -8.13 10.87 -1.95
N SER A 19 -8.49 11.87 -1.14
CA SER A 19 -8.32 13.29 -1.49
C SER A 19 -6.86 13.66 -1.74
N LEU A 20 -5.94 13.16 -0.90
CA LEU A 20 -4.50 13.39 -1.03
C LEU A 20 -3.91 12.73 -2.28
N LEU A 21 -4.32 11.49 -2.58
CA LEU A 21 -3.68 10.69 -3.63
C LEU A 21 -4.32 10.87 -5.00
N LYS A 22 -5.62 11.17 -5.10
CA LYS A 22 -6.34 11.27 -6.39
C LYS A 22 -5.70 12.27 -7.34
N VAL A 23 -5.12 13.35 -6.81
CA VAL A 23 -4.51 14.42 -7.63
C VAL A 23 -3.28 13.95 -8.40
N LYS A 24 -2.72 12.78 -8.06
CA LYS A 24 -1.55 12.18 -8.70
C LYS A 24 -1.89 11.39 -9.96
N VAL A 25 -3.17 11.14 -10.22
CA VAL A 25 -3.65 10.30 -11.32
C VAL A 25 -4.76 11.03 -12.08
N LYS A 26 -4.71 11.01 -13.41
CA LYS A 26 -5.75 11.60 -14.26
C LYS A 26 -6.95 10.66 -14.46
N GLU A 27 -6.69 9.36 -14.60
CA GLU A 27 -7.71 8.35 -14.91
C GLU A 27 -7.40 6.97 -14.32
N SER A 28 -8.46 6.17 -14.19
CA SER A 28 -8.36 4.75 -13.80
C SER A 28 -7.72 3.93 -14.91
N ILE A 29 -7.02 2.84 -14.56
CA ILE A 29 -6.40 1.91 -15.53
C ILE A 29 -7.45 1.14 -16.32
N THR A 30 -8.66 1.01 -15.77
CA THR A 30 -9.75 0.27 -16.39
C THR A 30 -11.09 0.97 -16.17
N ARG A 31 -11.97 0.87 -17.17
CA ARG A 31 -13.33 1.42 -17.08
C ARG A 31 -14.22 0.67 -16.06
N LYS A 32 -13.77 -0.49 -15.57
CA LYS A 32 -14.51 -1.32 -14.61
C LYS A 32 -14.42 -0.84 -13.17
N CYS A 33 -13.48 0.04 -12.83
CA CYS A 33 -13.34 0.55 -11.47
C CYS A 33 -12.95 2.03 -11.47
N THR A 34 -13.39 2.76 -10.47
CA THR A 34 -13.03 4.17 -10.27
C THR A 34 -11.64 4.29 -9.65
N ILE A 35 -11.02 5.48 -9.71
CA ILE A 35 -9.77 5.78 -9.00
C ILE A 35 -9.90 5.44 -7.51
N LYS A 36 -11.07 5.73 -6.91
CA LYS A 36 -11.35 5.42 -5.51
C LYS A 36 -11.33 3.92 -5.28
N ASP A 37 -12.00 3.13 -6.13
CA ASP A 37 -12.00 1.67 -6.01
C ASP A 37 -10.59 1.07 -6.17
N GLU A 38 -9.75 1.65 -7.03
CA GLU A 38 -8.38 1.18 -7.22
C GLU A 38 -7.51 1.41 -5.96
N ILE A 39 -7.67 2.55 -5.27
CA ILE A 39 -7.02 2.77 -3.96
C ILE A 39 -7.56 1.77 -2.93
N LEU A 40 -8.89 1.60 -2.86
CA LEU A 40 -9.50 0.63 -1.94
C LEU A 40 -8.96 -0.78 -2.17
N LEU A 41 -8.92 -1.23 -3.42
CA LEU A 41 -8.39 -2.53 -3.82
C LEU A 41 -6.94 -2.70 -3.39
N THR A 42 -6.14 -1.65 -3.52
CA THR A 42 -4.74 -1.65 -3.09
C THR A 42 -4.62 -1.82 -1.57
N LEU A 43 -5.42 -1.09 -0.78
CA LEU A 43 -5.45 -1.24 0.68
C LEU A 43 -5.95 -2.61 1.11
N VAL A 44 -6.97 -3.14 0.44
CA VAL A 44 -7.50 -4.49 0.67
C VAL A 44 -6.43 -5.55 0.44
N LYS A 45 -5.70 -5.44 -0.66
CA LYS A 45 -4.62 -6.37 -0.98
C LYS A 45 -3.49 -6.29 0.06
N LEU A 46 -3.10 -5.10 0.50
CA LEU A 46 -2.08 -4.91 1.53
C LEU A 46 -2.52 -5.49 2.88
N LYS A 47 -3.78 -5.30 3.27
CA LYS A 47 -4.30 -5.73 4.57
C LYS A 47 -4.55 -7.23 4.65
N LEU A 48 -5.18 -7.80 3.61
CA LEU A 48 -5.66 -9.18 3.62
C LEU A 48 -4.73 -10.15 2.87
N GLY A 49 -3.73 -9.65 2.14
CA GLY A 49 -2.80 -10.49 1.38
C GLY A 49 -3.45 -11.23 0.20
N LEU A 50 -4.58 -10.73 -0.32
CA LEU A 50 -5.33 -11.41 -1.39
C LEU A 50 -4.50 -11.57 -2.67
N THR A 51 -4.72 -12.68 -3.38
CA THR A 51 -4.08 -12.91 -4.67
C THR A 51 -4.68 -11.99 -5.75
N ASN A 52 -4.00 -11.86 -6.89
CA ASN A 52 -4.57 -11.11 -8.02
C ASN A 52 -5.84 -11.79 -8.56
N GLN A 53 -5.93 -13.12 -8.46
CA GLN A 53 -7.08 -13.89 -8.89
C GLN A 53 -8.30 -13.63 -7.99
N ASP A 54 -8.11 -13.64 -6.66
CA ASP A 54 -9.19 -13.34 -5.71
C ASP A 54 -9.79 -11.96 -5.95
N ILE A 55 -8.92 -10.96 -6.12
CA ILE A 55 -9.35 -9.58 -6.39
C ILE A 55 -10.10 -9.50 -7.73
N ALA A 56 -9.58 -10.13 -8.77
CA ALA A 56 -10.23 -10.17 -10.08
C ALA A 56 -11.62 -10.80 -10.00
N TYR A 57 -11.75 -11.89 -9.25
CA TYR A 57 -13.02 -12.57 -9.01
C TYR A 57 -14.02 -11.67 -8.25
N CYS A 58 -13.59 -11.06 -7.13
CA CYS A 58 -14.45 -10.23 -6.30
C CYS A 58 -14.89 -8.92 -6.98
N THR A 59 -14.07 -8.36 -7.88
CA THR A 59 -14.31 -7.04 -8.49
C THR A 59 -14.78 -7.12 -9.95
N GLY A 60 -14.67 -8.29 -10.59
CA GLY A 60 -14.93 -8.46 -12.01
C GLY A 60 -13.92 -7.76 -12.93
N ILE A 61 -12.82 -7.22 -12.37
CA ILE A 61 -11.69 -6.66 -13.11
C ILE A 61 -10.91 -7.81 -13.76
N ASN A 62 -10.39 -7.60 -14.97
CA ASN A 62 -9.50 -8.57 -15.59
C ASN A 62 -8.24 -8.75 -14.73
N VAL A 63 -7.88 -10.00 -14.41
CA VAL A 63 -6.72 -10.34 -13.55
C VAL A 63 -5.42 -9.66 -14.00
N ASN A 64 -5.23 -9.47 -15.30
CA ASN A 64 -4.04 -8.81 -15.86
C ASN A 64 -3.98 -7.30 -15.55
N LYS A 65 -5.09 -6.70 -15.14
CA LYS A 65 -5.17 -5.29 -14.73
C LYS A 65 -4.94 -5.09 -13.23
N VAL A 66 -5.13 -6.13 -12.41
CA VAL A 66 -4.97 -6.03 -10.95
C VAL A 66 -3.52 -5.69 -10.57
N SER A 67 -2.54 -6.35 -11.18
CA SER A 67 -1.12 -6.08 -10.89
C SER A 67 -0.70 -4.65 -11.26
N PRO A 68 -0.97 -4.13 -12.48
CA PRO A 68 -0.71 -2.72 -12.81
C PRO A 68 -1.39 -1.71 -11.88
N ILE A 69 -2.65 -1.97 -11.48
CA ILE A 69 -3.38 -1.14 -10.51
C ILE A 69 -2.62 -1.10 -9.19
N PHE A 70 -2.29 -2.27 -8.66
CA PHE A 70 -1.60 -2.39 -7.39
C PHE A 70 -0.23 -1.70 -7.40
N GLN A 71 0.59 -1.95 -8.43
CA GLN A 71 1.93 -1.36 -8.53
C GLN A 71 1.87 0.16 -8.64
N ARG A 72 0.98 0.71 -9.48
CA ARG A 72 0.84 2.17 -9.62
C ARG A 72 0.52 2.84 -8.29
N TRP A 73 -0.43 2.29 -7.53
CA TRP A 73 -0.80 2.87 -6.24
C TRP A 73 0.25 2.64 -5.16
N LEU A 74 0.95 1.51 -5.18
CA LEU A 74 2.07 1.25 -4.28
C LEU A 74 3.20 2.27 -4.50
N ASP A 75 3.57 2.55 -5.75
CA ASP A 75 4.58 3.55 -6.11
C ASP A 75 4.19 4.96 -5.69
N ILE A 76 2.92 5.34 -5.92
CA ILE A 76 2.41 6.65 -5.51
C ILE A 76 2.44 6.77 -3.99
N MET A 77 1.88 5.79 -3.25
CA MET A 77 1.87 5.82 -1.78
C MET A 77 3.28 5.83 -1.21
N TYR A 78 4.22 5.07 -1.78
CA TYR A 78 5.62 5.10 -1.37
C TYR A 78 6.21 6.50 -1.48
N ARG A 79 6.01 7.19 -2.60
CA ARG A 79 6.52 8.55 -2.82
C ARG A 79 5.87 9.58 -1.89
N GLU A 80 4.55 9.54 -1.76
CA GLU A 80 3.80 10.53 -0.99
C GLU A 80 3.92 10.33 0.53
N PHE A 81 4.10 9.09 0.99
CA PHE A 81 4.21 8.79 2.43
C PHE A 81 5.64 8.72 2.92
N ARG A 82 6.64 8.70 2.03
CA ARG A 82 8.06 8.76 2.43
C ARG A 82 8.34 9.91 3.39
N GLN A 83 7.75 11.08 3.15
CA GLN A 83 7.89 12.26 4.01
C GLN A 83 7.15 12.17 5.35
N LEU A 84 6.20 11.23 5.48
CA LEU A 84 5.42 11.02 6.71
C LEU A 84 6.06 9.99 7.64
N ILE A 85 7.02 9.20 7.14
CA ILE A 85 7.70 8.15 7.90
C ILE A 85 9.02 8.69 8.41
N ALA A 86 9.10 8.92 9.72
CA ALA A 86 10.35 9.17 10.41
C ALA A 86 11.10 7.84 10.58
N TRP A 87 12.02 7.57 9.65
CA TRP A 87 12.89 6.41 9.76
C TRP A 87 14.02 6.69 10.76
N PRO A 88 14.31 5.73 11.66
CA PRO A 88 15.41 5.88 12.61
C PRO A 88 16.76 5.89 11.89
N GLU A 89 17.73 6.59 12.49
CA GLU A 89 19.14 6.51 12.09
C GLU A 89 19.65 5.07 12.17
N ARG A 90 20.60 4.73 11.29
CA ARG A 90 21.11 3.36 11.13
C ARG A 90 21.61 2.79 12.45
N GLU A 91 22.33 3.60 13.21
CA GLU A 91 22.92 3.23 14.50
C GLU A 91 21.82 2.88 15.50
N ARG A 92 20.77 3.72 15.60
CA ARG A 92 19.63 3.48 16.51
C ARG A 92 18.80 2.26 16.10
N LEU A 93 18.63 2.04 14.80
CA LEU A 93 17.96 0.85 14.28
C LEU A 93 18.75 -0.41 14.63
N TYR A 94 20.08 -0.37 14.49
CA TYR A 94 20.93 -1.49 14.86
C TYR A 94 20.88 -1.77 16.36
N GLU A 95 20.93 -0.75 17.22
CA GLU A 95 20.85 -0.92 18.67
C GLU A 95 19.58 -1.68 19.08
N THR A 96 18.44 -1.30 18.51
CA THR A 96 17.12 -1.89 18.80
C THR A 96 16.85 -3.22 18.11
N LEU A 97 17.68 -3.61 17.13
CA LEU A 97 17.54 -4.89 16.43
C LEU A 97 17.73 -6.07 17.41
N PRO A 98 16.81 -7.05 17.46
CA PRO A 98 17.00 -8.21 18.31
C PRO A 98 18.28 -8.97 17.95
N VAL A 99 18.95 -9.53 18.96
CA VAL A 99 20.30 -10.15 18.82
C VAL A 99 20.33 -11.26 17.76
N THR A 100 19.23 -11.99 17.59
CA THR A 100 19.06 -13.02 16.55
C THR A 100 19.12 -12.43 15.14
N PHE A 101 18.61 -11.22 14.93
CA PHE A 101 18.63 -10.54 13.63
C PHE A 101 19.99 -9.89 13.34
N LYS A 102 20.69 -9.39 14.36
CA LYS A 102 22.02 -8.78 14.21
C LYS A 102 23.04 -9.69 13.54
N LYS A 103 22.93 -11.02 13.74
CA LYS A 103 23.83 -12.02 13.19
C LYS A 103 23.62 -12.30 11.69
N HIS A 104 22.40 -12.12 11.20
CA HIS A 104 22.01 -12.56 9.84
C HIS A 104 21.61 -11.39 8.92
N TYR A 105 21.33 -10.21 9.48
CA TYR A 105 20.65 -9.14 8.78
C TYR A 105 21.29 -7.76 9.03
N PHE A 106 22.61 -7.72 9.22
CA PHE A 106 23.34 -6.46 9.47
C PHE A 106 23.26 -5.44 8.31
N ASP A 107 22.91 -5.92 7.11
CA ASP A 107 22.73 -5.11 5.89
C ASP A 107 21.27 -4.96 5.43
N LEU A 108 20.29 -5.58 6.11
CA LEU A 108 18.87 -5.44 5.77
C LEU A 108 18.32 -4.14 6.34
N ILE A 109 18.68 -3.04 5.69
CA ILE A 109 18.11 -1.73 5.97
C ILE A 109 17.17 -1.40 4.81
N CYS A 110 16.01 -0.81 5.09
CA CYS A 110 15.20 -0.16 4.06
C CYS A 110 16.05 0.91 3.39
N GLN A 111 16.67 0.59 2.24
CA GLN A 111 17.45 1.53 1.46
C GLN A 111 16.50 2.56 0.81
N TYR A 112 16.96 3.80 0.82
CA TYR A 112 16.24 5.01 0.44
C TYR A 112 16.31 5.35 -1.04
#